data_AF-A0A3C2EDS7-F1
#
_entry.id   AF-A0A3C2EDS7-F1
#
_cell.length_a   1.000
_cell.length_b   1.000
_cell.length_c   1.000
_cell.angle_alpha   90.00
_cell.angle_beta   90.00
_cell.angle_gamma   90.00
#
_symmetry.space_group_name_H-M   'P 1'
#
loop_
_entity.id
_entity.type
_entity.pdbx_description
1 polymer ?
#
loop_
_entity_poly.entity_id
_entity_poly.type
_entity_poly.pdbx_seq_one_letter_code
_entity_poly.pdbx_strand_id
1 'polypeptide(L)' 'MIPIAFIDTEIDPKTKKILDIGSTRNNGDSFHNASVLAFISFIKGAGYVCGHNILNHDIKYIGHALNEAGISQANIIDTL' A
#
# COMPACT_ATOMS: atom_id res chain seq x y z
N MET A 1 7.58 -5.83 -17.73
CA MET A 1 7.57 -4.64 -16.84
C MET A 1 7.53 -5.15 -15.41
N ILE A 2 8.32 -4.59 -14.49
CA ILE A 2 8.22 -4.94 -13.08
C ILE A 2 6.90 -4.34 -12.54
N PRO A 3 6.00 -5.11 -11.92
CA PRO A 3 4.72 -4.58 -11.48
C PRO A 3 4.89 -3.55 -10.35
N ILE A 4 4.11 -2.47 -10.41
CA ILE A 4 4.04 -1.43 -9.38
C ILE A 4 2.61 -1.33 -8.87
N ALA A 5 2.46 -1.16 -7.57
CA ALA A 5 1.18 -0.87 -6.93
C ALA A 5 1.22 0.56 -6.35
N PHE A 6 0.29 1.39 -6.81
CA PHE A 6 0.01 2.70 -6.26
C PHE A 6 -0.91 2.50 -5.06
N ILE A 7 -0.60 3.11 -3.91
CA ILE A 7 -1.33 2.90 -2.67
C ILE A 7 -1.62 4.25 -2.03
N ASP A 8 -2.80 4.34 -1.43
CA ASP A 8 -3.23 5.42 -0.55
C ASP A 8 -4.10 4.82 0.58
N THR A 9 -3.96 5.34 1.79
CA THR A 9 -4.72 4.87 2.96
C THR A 9 -5.55 5.98 3.57
N GLU A 10 -6.83 5.68 3.79
CA GLU A 10 -7.74 6.55 4.50
C GLU A 10 -7.75 6.16 5.98
N ILE A 11 -7.32 7.07 6.84
CA ILE A 11 -7.13 6.82 8.26
C ILE A 11 -8.02 7.72 9.10
N ASP A 12 -8.71 7.13 10.09
CA ASP A 12 -9.40 7.91 11.09
C ASP A 12 -8.39 8.74 11.91
N PRO A 13 -8.48 10.08 11.91
CA PRO A 13 -7.47 10.92 12.54
C PRO A 13 -7.44 10.81 14.07
N LYS A 14 -8.54 10.36 14.71
CA LYS A 14 -8.67 10.21 16.16
C LYS A 14 -8.28 8.81 16.60
N THR A 15 -8.85 7.78 15.98
CA THR A 15 -8.69 6.38 16.39
C THR A 15 -7.49 5.70 15.75
N LYS A 16 -6.91 6.32 14.71
CA LYS A 16 -5.79 5.76 13.92
C LYS A 16 -6.14 4.44 13.23
N LYS A 17 -7.43 4.16 13.09
CA LYS A 17 -7.96 2.99 12.40
C LYS A 17 -7.92 3.22 10.88
N ILE A 18 -7.56 2.19 10.13
CA ILE A 18 -7.70 2.14 8.67
C ILE A 18 -9.20 2.09 8.32
N LEU A 19 -9.66 3.08 7.57
CA LEU A 19 -11.03 3.17 7.05
C LEU A 19 -11.14 2.59 5.64
N ASP A 20 -10.13 2.83 4.80
CA ASP A 20 -9.98 2.23 3.49
C ASP A 20 -8.51 2.10 3.11
N ILE A 21 -8.22 1.14 2.24
CA ILE A 21 -6.94 1.04 1.53
C ILE A 21 -7.28 1.05 0.06
N GLY A 22 -6.90 2.14 -0.62
CA GLY A 22 -6.97 2.26 -2.06
C GLY A 22 -5.68 1.75 -2.69
N SER A 23 -5.79 0.91 -3.71
CA SER A 23 -4.62 0.55 -4.51
C SER A 23 -4.97 0.26 -5.96
N THR A 24 -4.08 0.67 -6.86
CA THR A 24 -4.15 0.30 -8.28
C THR A 24 -2.81 -0.24 -8.75
N ARG A 25 -2.84 -1.21 -9.67
CA ARG A 25 -1.65 -1.79 -10.27
C ARG A 25 -1.48 -1.28 -11.70
N ASN A 26 -0.25 -1.35 -12.21
CA ASN A 26 0.07 -0.95 -13.59
C ASN A 26 -0.62 -1.79 -14.68
N ASN A 27 -1.27 -2.91 -14.32
CA ASN A 27 -2.10 -3.70 -15.22
C ASN A 27 -3.60 -3.29 -15.20
N GLY A 28 -3.97 -2.28 -14.41
CA GLY A 28 -5.34 -1.80 -14.28
C GLY A 28 -6.16 -2.46 -13.16
N ASP A 29 -5.63 -3.48 -12.47
CA ASP A 29 -6.31 -4.08 -11.31
C ASP A 29 -6.43 -3.04 -10.19
N SER A 30 -7.56 -3.03 -9.49
CA SER A 30 -7.84 -2.12 -8.39
C SER A 30 -8.29 -2.84 -7.13
N PHE A 31 -8.06 -2.20 -6.00
CA PHE A 31 -8.41 -2.66 -4.67
C PHE A 31 -8.94 -1.48 -3.85
N HIS A 32 -10.08 -1.67 -3.20
CA HIS A 32 -10.67 -0.74 -2.23
C HIS A 32 -11.35 -1.54 -1.13
N ASN A 33 -10.68 -1.66 0.01
CA ASN A 33 -11.19 -2.34 1.20
C ASN A 33 -10.34 -2.00 2.43
N ALA A 34 -10.92 -2.05 3.64
CA ALA A 34 -10.18 -1.93 4.89
C ALA A 34 -9.40 -3.20 5.32
N SER A 35 -9.58 -4.33 4.63
CA SER A 35 -8.98 -5.61 4.98
C SER A 35 -7.51 -5.69 4.58
N VAL A 36 -6.64 -5.62 5.59
CA VAL A 36 -5.17 -5.76 5.42
C VAL A 36 -4.79 -7.11 4.81
N LEU A 37 -5.46 -8.20 5.20
CA LEU A 37 -5.19 -9.54 4.63
C LEU A 37 -5.51 -9.62 3.14
N ALA A 38 -6.63 -9.02 2.73
CA ALA A 38 -7.00 -8.94 1.32
C ALA A 38 -6.02 -8.04 0.55
N PHE A 39 -5.60 -6.94 1.16
CA PHE A 39 -4.59 -6.04 0.60
C PHE A 39 -3.25 -6.74 0.37
N ILE A 40 -2.72 -7.48 1.35
CA ILE A 40 -1.48 -8.29 1.20
C ILE A 40 -1.58 -9.22 -0.01
N SER A 41 -2.71 -9.91 -0.13
CA SER A 41 -2.95 -10.83 -1.25
C SER A 41 -2.97 -10.10 -2.60
N PHE A 42 -3.55 -8.89 -2.64
CA PHE A 42 -3.65 -8.07 -3.83
C PHE A 42 -2.30 -7.54 -4.33
N ILE A 43 -1.46 -7.03 -3.42
CA ILE A 43 -0.15 -6.46 -3.77
C ILE A 43 0.96 -7.51 -3.93
N LYS A 44 0.68 -8.78 -3.60
CA LYS A 44 1.65 -9.86 -3.72
C LYS A 44 2.18 -9.97 -5.16
N GLY A 45 3.50 -10.02 -5.30
CA GLY A 45 4.18 -10.03 -6.59
C GLY A 45 4.37 -8.65 -7.23
N ALA A 46 3.96 -7.56 -6.57
CA ALA A 46 4.45 -6.23 -6.92
C ALA A 46 5.95 -6.14 -6.61
N GLY A 47 6.73 -5.58 -7.54
CA GLY A 47 8.14 -5.30 -7.33
C GLY A 47 8.37 -3.97 -6.61
N TYR A 48 7.47 -3.02 -6.80
CA TYR A 48 7.50 -1.69 -6.20
C TYR A 48 6.13 -1.29 -5.66
N VAL A 49 6.15 -0.41 -4.67
CA VAL A 49 4.97 0.32 -4.20
C VAL A 49 5.25 1.80 -4.17
N CYS A 50 4.23 2.60 -4.46
CA CYS A 50 4.36 4.04 -4.42
C CYS A 50 3.09 4.72 -3.90
N GLY A 51 3.26 5.88 -3.29
CA GLY A 51 2.17 6.70 -2.78
C GLY A 51 2.68 8.10 -2.46
N HIS A 52 1.75 9.03 -2.27
CA HIS A 52 2.11 10.41 -1.94
C HIS A 52 2.38 10.56 -0.45
N ASN A 53 3.59 10.98 -0.09
CA ASN A 53 4.05 11.05 1.30
C ASN A 53 3.99 9.70 2.03
N ILE A 54 4.14 8.61 1.28
CA ILE A 54 3.91 7.23 1.77
C ILE A 54 4.83 6.86 2.93
N LEU A 55 6.05 7.43 2.96
CA LEU A 55 7.02 7.18 4.02
C LEU A 55 6.57 7.79 5.35
N ASN A 56 5.94 8.96 5.31
CA ASN A 56 5.50 9.67 6.50
C ASN A 56 4.03 9.44 6.85
N HIS A 57 3.24 8.81 5.96
CA HIS A 57 1.82 8.57 6.17
C HIS A 57 1.50 7.07 6.21
N ASP A 58 1.35 6.43 5.05
CA ASP A 58 0.72 5.11 4.92
C ASP A 58 1.51 3.98 5.58
N ILE A 59 2.84 4.00 5.47
CA ILE A 59 3.70 2.93 6.01
C ILE A 59 3.54 2.78 7.53
N LYS A 60 3.16 3.84 8.24
CA LYS A 60 2.87 3.77 9.68
C LYS A 60 1.74 2.80 10.00
N TYR A 61 0.83 2.57 9.05
CA TYR A 61 -0.35 1.73 9.22
C TYR A 61 -0.23 0.40 8.47
N ILE A 62 0.33 0.42 7.25
CA ILE A 62 0.41 -0.77 6.37
C ILE A 62 1.82 -1.30 6.14
N GLY A 63 2.85 -0.75 6.81
CA GLY A 63 4.25 -1.17 6.59
C GLY A 63 4.51 -2.66 6.84
N HIS A 64 3.85 -3.25 7.83
CA HIS A 64 3.91 -4.69 8.09
C HIS A 64 3.33 -5.50 6.93
N ALA A 65 2.22 -5.04 6.34
CA ALA A 65 1.58 -5.68 5.20
C ALA A 65 2.48 -5.64 3.95
N LEU A 66 3.21 -4.55 3.73
CA LEU A 66 4.19 -4.45 2.66
C LEU A 66 5.32 -5.49 2.84
N ASN A 67 5.82 -5.63 4.06
CA ASN A 67 6.84 -6.62 4.39
C ASN A 67 6.33 -8.06 4.18
N GLU A 68 5.12 -8.38 4.66
CA GLU A 68 4.49 -9.69 4.47
C GLU A 68 4.20 -10.01 3.00
N ALA A 69 3.91 -9.01 2.17
CA ALA A 69 3.79 -9.16 0.72
C ALA A 69 5.13 -9.37 0.00
N GLY A 70 6.26 -9.27 0.71
CA GLY A 70 7.62 -9.44 0.18
C GLY A 70 8.23 -8.16 -0.38
N ILE A 71 7.72 -6.99 -0.01
CA ILE A 71 8.20 -5.70 -0.52
C ILE A 71 9.28 -5.14 0.40
N SER A 72 10.46 -4.92 -0.15
CA SER A 72 11.59 -4.28 0.55
C SER A 72 11.35 -2.78 0.74
N GLN A 73 11.85 -2.20 1.83
CA GLN A 73 11.84 -0.75 2.03
C GLN A 73 12.53 0.01 0.90
N ALA A 74 13.56 -0.57 0.27
CA ALA A 74 14.26 0.04 -0.86
C ALA A 74 13.38 0.14 -2.12
N ASN A 75 12.25 -0.57 -2.17
CA ASN A 75 11.32 -0.60 -3.29
C ASN A 75 10.07 0.24 -3.05
N ILE A 76 10.10 1.09 -2.01
CA ILE A 76 9.03 2.03 -1.69
C ILE A 76 9.39 3.39 -2.25
N ILE A 77 8.52 3.92 -3.11
CA ILE A 77 8.72 5.19 -3.79
C ILE A 77 7.76 6.21 -3.19
N ASP A 78 8.33 7.24 -2.55
CA ASP A 78 7.57 8.40 -2.12
C ASP A 78 7.45 9.40 -3.28
N THR A 79 6.24 9.87 -3.56
CA THR A 79 5.99 10.86 -4.62
C THR A 79 5.86 12.29 -4.10
N LEU A 80 6.14 12.55 -2.81
CA LEU A 80 6.19 13.88 -2.21
C LEU A 80 7.38 14.72 -2.70
#